data_AF-A0A7C6AN91-F1
#
_entry.id   AF-A0A7C6AN91-F1
#
_cell.length_a   1.000
_cell.length_b   1.000
_cell.length_c   1.000
_cell.angle_alpha   90.00
_cell.angle_beta   90.00
_cell.angle_gamma   90.00
#
_symmetry.space_group_name_H-M   'P 1'
#
loop_
_entity.id
_entity.type
_entity.pdbx_description
1 polymer ?
#
loop_
_entity_poly.entity_id
_entity_poly.type
_entity_poly.pdbx_seq_one_letter_code
_entity_poly.pdbx_strand_id
1 'polypeptide(L)'
;MKTIAFLILFLSTLLMQAQVGKDCNNPYIIDALPFNLTGQTTQGYGNDYNETMACNSLYMSGNDFVFAYTPSSNINVTIKLTNTNVLVGLFILDGCPDQPTTNCIAKNEASSGNPQLSNIALIANHTYYIIIDTYNAANLFPSTGFSINMDESHTNDVGAIWMFKPQSGCHLNAQTPMLLVYKNYGTQAIDTVICGYQIDNNAPVLETSVYHLNPNQELYYSFYTPADLSTVNHAYKIKMFVHLSNDENPINDTITKWIYHSDAISSFPFFTDFENDNGGFYTQWISDLQPTTSWEWGQPTAPIINHASSGSKCWVTNLSGDYLSPEDSYILSPCFDFSSVTLPIVEFDLWYETAVADIAQLEYSLDSAYTWHRVGNTGEGFNWYNTPTGYSDMGWNGSTGGWVHAQHTLDGLGGKTNVLLRISFRGGINGTNEGIAIDNFKISESPQNDVSINMLSYPYDSCGLSDHEKITVKITNNGLNDVHHFPLYFSIDNGNHYVQ
;
A
#
# COMPACT_ATOMS: atom_id res chain seq x y z
N MET A 1 29.65 52.93 -48.47
CA MET A 1 30.58 51.80 -48.22
C MET A 1 29.81 50.51 -48.43
N LYS A 2 30.19 49.71 -49.44
CA LYS A 2 29.59 48.39 -49.71
C LYS A 2 30.30 47.36 -48.83
N THR A 3 29.57 46.65 -47.99
CA THR A 3 30.10 45.51 -47.23
C THR A 3 29.56 44.24 -47.87
N ILE A 4 30.47 43.44 -48.44
CA ILE A 4 30.17 42.13 -49.04
C ILE A 4 30.20 41.11 -47.91
N ALA A 5 29.08 40.44 -47.65
CA ALA A 5 29.00 39.33 -46.72
C ALA A 5 29.27 38.01 -47.47
N PHE A 6 30.33 37.31 -47.06
CA PHE A 6 30.63 35.95 -47.51
C PHE A 6 29.78 34.95 -46.73
N LEU A 7 28.96 34.17 -47.41
CA LEU A 7 28.17 33.07 -46.83
C LEU A 7 29.05 31.81 -46.81
N ILE A 8 29.45 31.36 -45.62
CA ILE A 8 30.16 30.09 -45.42
C ILE A 8 29.11 29.01 -45.17
N LEU A 9 28.98 28.07 -46.11
CA LEU A 9 28.07 26.94 -46.02
C LEU A 9 28.73 25.83 -45.18
N PHE A 10 28.28 25.62 -43.94
CA PHE A 10 28.65 24.44 -43.15
C PHE A 10 27.79 23.26 -43.61
N LEU A 11 28.42 22.27 -44.24
CA LEU A 11 27.79 21.00 -44.58
C LEU A 11 27.90 20.07 -43.34
N SER A 12 26.84 19.97 -42.54
CA SER A 12 26.77 19.00 -41.46
C SER A 12 26.39 17.63 -42.03
N THR A 13 27.34 16.70 -42.05
CA THR A 13 27.05 15.29 -42.34
C THR A 13 26.25 14.70 -41.17
N LEU A 14 24.93 14.54 -41.34
CA LEU A 14 24.12 13.71 -40.46
C LEU A 14 24.63 12.26 -40.57
N LEU A 15 25.26 11.76 -39.52
CA LEU A 15 25.44 10.32 -39.33
C LEU A 15 24.05 9.75 -39.02
N MET A 16 23.40 9.13 -40.00
CA MET A 16 22.26 8.24 -39.75
C MET A 16 22.76 7.07 -38.90
N GLN A 17 22.47 7.09 -37.60
CA GLN A 17 22.55 5.87 -36.79
C GLN A 17 21.41 4.94 -37.22
N ALA A 18 21.71 3.66 -37.37
CA ALA A 18 20.69 2.66 -37.68
C ALA A 18 19.66 2.57 -36.54
N GLN A 19 18.39 2.46 -36.89
CA GLN A 19 17.29 2.37 -35.94
C GLN A 19 17.31 1.00 -35.26
N VAL A 20 17.56 0.97 -33.96
CA VAL A 20 17.57 -0.26 -33.14
C VAL A 20 16.17 -0.86 -33.11
N GLY A 21 16.06 -2.16 -33.36
CA GLY A 21 14.79 -2.88 -33.45
C GLY A 21 14.23 -2.98 -34.87
N LYS A 22 14.90 -2.40 -35.87
CA LYS A 22 14.41 -2.37 -37.25
C LYS A 22 14.41 -3.73 -37.93
N ASP A 23 15.56 -4.38 -37.94
CA ASP A 23 15.79 -5.61 -38.70
C ASP A 23 16.82 -6.48 -37.96
N CYS A 24 17.09 -7.68 -38.46
CA CYS A 24 18.09 -8.57 -37.87
C CYS A 24 19.53 -8.04 -37.90
N ASN A 25 19.83 -7.02 -38.71
CA ASN A 25 21.15 -6.37 -38.73
C ASN A 25 21.28 -5.31 -37.62
N ASN A 26 20.15 -4.75 -37.19
CA ASN A 26 20.06 -3.74 -36.14
C ASN A 26 18.95 -4.10 -35.14
N PRO A 27 18.97 -5.31 -34.54
CA PRO A 27 17.91 -5.74 -33.64
C PRO A 27 18.05 -5.03 -32.28
N TYR A 28 16.96 -5.03 -31.52
CA TYR A 28 17.03 -4.68 -30.11
C TYR A 28 17.60 -5.88 -29.34
N ILE A 29 18.79 -5.72 -28.75
CA ILE A 29 19.45 -6.79 -28.00
C ILE A 29 18.82 -6.92 -26.61
N ILE A 30 18.37 -8.13 -26.27
CA ILE A 30 18.00 -8.50 -24.91
C ILE A 30 19.25 -9.12 -24.26
N ASP A 31 19.86 -8.39 -23.32
CA ASP A 31 21.14 -8.82 -22.72
C ASP A 31 20.98 -9.78 -21.52
N ALA A 32 19.81 -9.78 -20.87
CA ALA A 32 19.51 -10.62 -19.71
C ALA A 32 18.00 -10.81 -19.51
N LEU A 33 17.62 -11.88 -18.80
CA LEU A 33 16.27 -12.11 -18.29
C LEU A 33 16.26 -11.95 -16.75
N PRO A 34 15.14 -11.53 -16.13
CA PRO A 34 13.89 -11.08 -16.76
C PRO A 34 14.06 -9.77 -17.56
N PHE A 35 13.34 -9.65 -18.68
CA PHE A 35 13.36 -8.48 -19.56
C PHE A 35 11.97 -7.86 -19.65
N ASN A 36 11.90 -6.53 -19.55
CA ASN A 36 10.66 -5.78 -19.71
C ASN A 36 10.92 -4.47 -20.46
N LEU A 37 10.12 -4.20 -21.48
CA LEU A 37 10.16 -2.95 -22.25
C LEU A 37 8.74 -2.48 -22.55
N THR A 38 8.39 -1.28 -22.09
CA THR A 38 7.02 -0.75 -22.17
C THR A 38 6.87 0.38 -23.20
N GLY A 39 5.66 0.57 -23.71
CA GLY A 39 5.27 1.74 -24.51
C GLY A 39 5.96 1.87 -25.87
N GLN A 40 6.29 0.74 -26.51
CA GLN A 40 6.90 0.70 -27.83
C GLN A 40 5.85 0.65 -28.95
N THR A 41 6.31 0.77 -30.20
CA THR A 41 5.48 0.60 -31.39
C THR A 41 6.29 0.04 -32.55
N THR A 42 5.65 -0.73 -33.43
CA THR A 42 6.23 -1.12 -34.72
C THR A 42 6.08 -0.02 -35.79
N GLN A 43 5.35 1.07 -35.48
CA GLN A 43 5.16 2.16 -36.43
C GLN A 43 6.50 2.84 -36.80
N GLY A 44 6.78 2.93 -38.10
CA GLY A 44 7.99 3.60 -38.61
C GLY A 44 9.24 2.71 -38.64
N TYR A 45 9.13 1.42 -38.30
CA TYR A 45 10.22 0.46 -38.42
C TYR A 45 10.29 -0.20 -39.80
N GLY A 46 9.19 -0.17 -40.56
CA GLY A 46 9.12 -0.71 -41.92
C GLY A 46 8.64 -2.16 -41.94
N ASN A 47 8.20 -2.62 -43.11
CA ASN A 47 7.81 -4.00 -43.39
C ASN A 47 8.96 -4.64 -44.18
N ASP A 48 9.88 -5.26 -43.45
CA ASP A 48 11.08 -5.91 -43.97
C ASP A 48 10.87 -7.42 -44.14
N TYR A 49 9.92 -8.03 -43.39
CA TYR A 49 9.58 -9.45 -43.47
C TYR A 49 8.13 -9.69 -43.92
N ASN A 50 7.90 -10.74 -44.72
CA ASN A 50 6.59 -11.01 -45.31
C ASN A 50 6.07 -12.44 -45.08
N GLU A 51 4.83 -12.69 -45.47
CA GLU A 51 4.11 -13.93 -45.21
C GLU A 51 4.69 -15.19 -45.88
N THR A 52 5.63 -15.04 -46.83
CA THR A 52 6.28 -16.15 -47.52
C THR A 52 7.59 -16.59 -46.87
N MET A 53 8.08 -15.82 -45.91
CA MET A 53 9.32 -16.08 -45.18
C MET A 53 9.15 -17.12 -44.07
N ALA A 54 10.20 -17.36 -43.29
CA ALA A 54 10.15 -18.29 -42.16
C ALA A 54 8.96 -17.96 -41.23
N CYS A 55 8.30 -19.00 -40.69
CA CYS A 55 6.98 -18.98 -40.01
C CYS A 55 5.73 -18.96 -40.91
N ASN A 56 5.84 -18.63 -42.21
CA ASN A 56 4.76 -18.65 -43.21
C ASN A 56 3.43 -18.13 -42.66
N SER A 57 3.41 -16.85 -42.26
CA SER A 57 2.31 -16.24 -41.49
C SER A 57 1.82 -14.96 -42.13
N LEU A 58 0.50 -14.83 -42.28
CA LEU A 58 -0.13 -13.58 -42.69
C LEU A 58 0.06 -12.46 -41.64
N TYR A 59 0.39 -12.79 -40.39
CA TYR A 59 0.67 -11.83 -39.33
C TYR A 59 2.10 -11.28 -39.39
N MET A 60 2.85 -11.62 -40.44
CA MET A 60 4.11 -10.99 -40.82
C MET A 60 3.88 -10.17 -42.10
N SER A 61 2.93 -9.22 -42.10
CA SER A 61 2.63 -8.41 -43.29
C SER A 61 2.52 -6.91 -42.99
N GLY A 62 2.77 -6.50 -41.75
CA GLY A 62 2.79 -5.11 -41.34
C GLY A 62 4.21 -4.64 -41.09
N ASN A 63 4.38 -3.65 -40.22
CA ASN A 63 5.70 -3.21 -39.81
C ASN A 63 6.27 -4.11 -38.71
N ASP A 64 7.54 -4.43 -38.84
CA ASP A 64 8.30 -5.31 -37.96
C ASP A 64 8.93 -4.56 -36.79
N PHE A 65 9.05 -5.24 -35.65
CA PHE A 65 10.02 -4.89 -34.64
C PHE A 65 10.78 -6.15 -34.22
N VAL A 66 12.10 -6.07 -34.26
CA VAL A 66 13.01 -7.22 -34.09
C VAL A 66 13.80 -7.11 -32.80
N PHE A 67 13.67 -8.11 -31.94
CA PHE A 67 14.60 -8.36 -30.85
C PHE A 67 15.56 -9.49 -31.20
N ALA A 68 16.72 -9.50 -30.57
CA ALA A 68 17.63 -10.64 -30.59
C ALA A 68 18.03 -11.02 -29.16
N TYR A 69 18.07 -12.32 -28.89
CA TYR A 69 18.41 -12.88 -27.58
C TYR A 69 19.30 -14.12 -27.75
N THR A 70 20.36 -14.23 -26.95
CA THR A 70 21.26 -15.39 -26.96
C THR A 70 21.38 -15.93 -25.53
N PRO A 71 20.69 -17.01 -25.16
CA PRO A 71 20.78 -17.56 -23.82
C PRO A 71 22.16 -18.18 -23.57
N SER A 72 22.68 -18.05 -22.35
CA SER A 72 23.98 -18.62 -21.96
C SER A 72 23.91 -20.11 -21.60
N SER A 73 22.73 -20.61 -21.27
CA SER A 73 22.40 -22.01 -20.97
C SER A 73 21.13 -22.43 -21.73
N ASN A 74 20.82 -23.73 -21.74
CA ASN A 74 19.52 -24.18 -22.24
C ASN A 74 18.46 -23.73 -21.25
N ILE A 75 17.46 -23.00 -21.72
CA ILE A 75 16.39 -22.44 -20.88
C ILE A 75 15.05 -22.58 -21.60
N ASN A 76 13.96 -22.53 -20.84
CA ASN A 76 12.65 -22.27 -21.41
C ASN A 76 12.29 -20.80 -21.15
N VAL A 77 11.59 -20.17 -22.08
CA VAL A 77 11.17 -18.77 -21.95
C VAL A 77 9.68 -18.60 -22.14
N THR A 78 9.13 -17.60 -21.47
CA THR A 78 7.78 -17.11 -21.72
C THR A 78 7.89 -15.66 -22.18
N ILE A 79 7.26 -15.34 -23.32
CA ILE A 79 7.21 -14.00 -23.89
C ILE A 79 5.75 -13.56 -23.93
N LYS A 80 5.46 -12.42 -23.32
CA LYS A 80 4.12 -11.82 -23.24
C LYS A 80 4.15 -10.44 -23.85
N LEU A 81 3.26 -10.19 -24.82
CA LEU A 81 2.96 -8.83 -25.26
C LEU A 81 1.72 -8.31 -24.54
N THR A 82 1.77 -7.02 -24.19
CA THR A 82 0.63 -6.25 -23.66
C THR A 82 0.53 -4.92 -24.39
N ASN A 83 -0.58 -4.20 -24.22
CA ASN A 83 -0.82 -2.90 -24.87
C ASN A 83 -0.72 -2.94 -26.40
N THR A 84 -1.08 -4.08 -27.00
CA THR A 84 -1.13 -4.19 -28.45
C THR A 84 -2.50 -3.85 -29.02
N ASN A 85 -2.53 -3.52 -30.32
CA ASN A 85 -3.74 -3.48 -31.11
C ASN A 85 -4.23 -4.91 -31.41
N VAL A 86 -5.27 -5.03 -32.24
CA VAL A 86 -5.76 -6.31 -32.78
C VAL A 86 -4.82 -6.86 -33.84
N LEU A 87 -5.00 -8.14 -34.19
CA LEU A 87 -4.32 -8.81 -35.29
C LEU A 87 -2.77 -8.81 -35.18
N VAL A 88 -2.23 -9.17 -34.02
CA VAL A 88 -0.78 -9.10 -33.73
C VAL A 88 -0.16 -10.50 -33.74
N GLY A 89 0.99 -10.63 -34.39
CA GLY A 89 1.82 -11.82 -34.40
C GLY A 89 3.05 -11.66 -33.51
N LEU A 90 3.38 -12.71 -32.78
CA LEU A 90 4.62 -12.85 -32.02
C LEU A 90 5.33 -14.12 -32.48
N PHE A 91 6.58 -13.99 -32.92
CA PHE A 91 7.35 -15.08 -33.52
C PHE A 91 8.72 -15.20 -32.85
N ILE A 92 9.20 -16.44 -32.69
CA ILE A 92 10.57 -16.74 -32.29
C ILE A 92 11.19 -17.58 -33.40
N LEU A 93 12.34 -17.15 -33.90
CA LEU A 93 13.08 -17.80 -34.98
C LEU A 93 14.54 -18.03 -34.57
N ASP A 94 15.17 -19.06 -35.12
CA ASP A 94 16.59 -19.41 -34.88
C ASP A 94 17.55 -18.77 -35.90
N GLY A 95 17.08 -17.72 -36.57
CA GLY A 95 17.76 -16.98 -37.62
C GLY A 95 16.88 -15.85 -38.14
N CYS A 96 17.40 -15.03 -39.05
CA CYS A 96 16.61 -13.95 -39.64
C CYS A 96 15.51 -14.51 -40.56
N PRO A 97 14.27 -13.95 -40.57
CA PRO A 97 13.17 -14.54 -41.34
C PRO A 97 13.43 -14.74 -42.84
N ASP A 98 14.27 -13.89 -43.44
CA ASP A 98 14.61 -13.90 -44.85
C ASP A 98 15.66 -14.97 -45.25
N GLN A 99 16.28 -15.65 -44.27
CA GLN A 99 17.26 -16.69 -44.56
C GLN A 99 16.58 -18.05 -44.80
N PRO A 100 16.98 -18.80 -45.85
CA PRO A 100 16.34 -20.05 -46.23
C PRO A 100 16.54 -21.20 -45.23
N THR A 101 17.48 -21.07 -44.30
CA THR A 101 17.77 -22.05 -43.25
C THR A 101 17.07 -21.76 -41.93
N THR A 102 16.37 -20.62 -41.83
CA THR A 102 15.71 -20.20 -40.59
C THR A 102 14.48 -21.07 -40.33
N ASN A 103 14.42 -21.62 -39.12
CA ASN A 103 13.28 -22.33 -38.58
C ASN A 103 12.45 -21.41 -37.70
N CYS A 104 11.13 -21.54 -37.84
CA CYS A 104 10.19 -20.96 -36.90
C CYS A 104 10.13 -21.83 -35.65
N ILE A 105 10.67 -21.32 -34.54
CA ILE A 105 10.72 -22.05 -33.27
C ILE A 105 9.34 -22.05 -32.61
N ALA A 106 8.70 -20.88 -32.58
CA ALA A 106 7.34 -20.75 -32.05
C ALA A 106 6.66 -19.51 -32.63
N LYS A 107 5.33 -19.55 -32.71
CA LYS A 107 4.53 -18.39 -33.09
C LYS A 107 3.18 -18.35 -32.38
N ASN A 108 2.69 -17.16 -32.12
CA ASN A 108 1.34 -16.92 -31.62
C ASN A 108 0.70 -15.76 -32.42
N GLU A 109 -0.42 -16.06 -33.08
CA GLU A 109 -1.12 -15.13 -33.96
C GLU A 109 -2.45 -14.77 -33.27
N ALA A 110 -2.51 -13.58 -32.67
CA ALA A 110 -3.61 -13.18 -31.82
C ALA A 110 -4.51 -12.15 -32.51
N SER A 111 -5.71 -12.58 -32.90
CA SER A 111 -6.68 -11.69 -33.55
C SER A 111 -7.16 -10.56 -32.63
N SER A 112 -7.18 -10.79 -31.33
CA SER A 112 -7.59 -9.81 -30.30
C SER A 112 -6.41 -9.03 -29.69
N GLY A 113 -5.18 -9.24 -30.19
CA GLY A 113 -3.97 -8.66 -29.62
C GLY A 113 -3.42 -9.44 -28.41
N ASN A 114 -2.34 -8.91 -27.84
CA ASN A 114 -1.61 -9.40 -26.68
C ASN A 114 -1.22 -10.89 -26.78
N PRO A 115 -0.55 -11.30 -27.87
CA PRO A 115 -0.09 -12.68 -28.02
C PRO A 115 0.91 -13.07 -26.93
N GLN A 116 0.93 -14.36 -26.60
CA GLN A 116 1.83 -14.95 -25.62
C GLN A 116 2.39 -16.27 -26.15
N LEU A 117 3.70 -16.45 -25.97
CA LEU A 117 4.41 -17.72 -26.15
C LEU A 117 4.89 -18.18 -24.79
N SER A 118 4.55 -19.40 -24.39
CA SER A 118 4.85 -19.91 -23.04
C SER A 118 5.72 -21.14 -23.12
N ASN A 119 6.71 -21.23 -22.22
CA ASN A 119 7.55 -22.41 -22.05
C ASN A 119 8.25 -22.87 -23.35
N ILE A 120 8.81 -21.92 -24.10
CA ILE A 120 9.52 -22.18 -25.36
C ILE A 120 10.98 -22.51 -25.06
N ALA A 121 11.43 -23.69 -25.44
CA ALA A 121 12.81 -24.12 -25.23
C ALA A 121 13.78 -23.40 -26.18
N LEU A 122 14.79 -22.76 -25.61
CA LEU A 122 15.90 -22.12 -26.31
C LEU A 122 17.22 -22.80 -25.93
N ILE A 123 18.09 -23.02 -26.92
CA ILE A 123 19.37 -23.72 -26.76
C ILE A 123 20.46 -22.69 -26.47
N ALA A 124 21.37 -23.04 -25.56
CA ALA A 124 22.51 -22.23 -25.17
C ALA A 124 23.36 -21.79 -26.38
N ASN A 125 23.89 -20.56 -26.31
CA ASN A 125 24.82 -19.97 -27.28
C ASN A 125 24.29 -19.91 -28.71
N HIS A 126 22.97 -19.89 -28.86
CA HIS A 126 22.29 -19.73 -30.14
C HIS A 126 21.47 -18.44 -30.13
N THR A 127 21.63 -17.59 -31.14
CA THR A 127 20.90 -16.32 -31.22
C THR A 127 19.52 -16.55 -31.83
N TYR A 128 18.49 -16.23 -31.05
CA TYR A 128 17.10 -16.23 -31.50
C TYR A 128 16.64 -14.82 -31.82
N TYR A 129 15.82 -14.68 -32.85
CA TYR A 129 15.17 -13.44 -33.24
C TYR A 129 13.69 -13.50 -32.84
N ILE A 130 13.24 -12.47 -32.12
CA ILE A 130 11.83 -12.34 -31.72
C ILE A 130 11.22 -11.22 -32.56
N ILE A 131 10.20 -11.55 -33.34
CA ILE A 131 9.55 -10.61 -34.25
C ILE A 131 8.15 -10.29 -33.72
N ILE A 132 7.84 -9.01 -33.64
CA ILE A 132 6.50 -8.49 -33.40
C ILE A 132 6.02 -7.84 -34.70
N ASP A 133 4.91 -8.33 -35.23
CA ASP A 133 4.28 -7.76 -36.42
C ASP A 133 2.74 -7.94 -36.34
N THR A 134 2.04 -7.66 -37.43
CA THR A 134 0.61 -7.52 -37.57
C THR A 134 0.13 -8.16 -38.86
N TYR A 135 -1.12 -8.63 -38.87
CA TYR A 135 -1.79 -8.95 -40.11
C TYR A 135 -2.37 -7.69 -40.74
N ASN A 136 -1.62 -7.11 -41.68
CA ASN A 136 -1.97 -5.87 -42.34
C ASN A 136 -2.99 -6.07 -43.48
N ALA A 137 -4.19 -6.53 -43.11
CA ALA A 137 -5.27 -6.76 -44.07
C ALA A 137 -5.67 -5.45 -44.77
N ALA A 138 -5.48 -5.40 -46.10
CA ALA A 138 -5.84 -4.27 -46.95
C ALA A 138 -5.28 -2.90 -46.48
N ASN A 139 -4.08 -2.89 -45.88
CA ASN A 139 -3.42 -1.70 -45.33
C ASN A 139 -4.16 -1.03 -44.16
N LEU A 140 -5.05 -1.76 -43.47
CA LEU A 140 -5.83 -1.23 -42.35
C LEU A 140 -5.12 -1.38 -40.99
N PHE A 141 -4.15 -2.28 -40.88
CA PHE A 141 -3.46 -2.60 -39.62
C PHE A 141 -1.95 -2.71 -39.85
N PRO A 142 -1.28 -1.63 -40.30
CA PRO A 142 0.14 -1.69 -40.70
C PRO A 142 1.11 -1.71 -39.51
N SER A 143 0.65 -1.51 -38.28
CA SER A 143 1.51 -1.46 -37.10
C SER A 143 0.71 -1.63 -35.81
N THR A 144 1.40 -1.94 -34.73
CA THR A 144 0.82 -2.03 -33.38
C THR A 144 1.67 -1.26 -32.36
N GLY A 145 1.03 -0.75 -31.31
CA GLY A 145 1.73 -0.50 -30.03
C GLY A 145 2.10 -1.81 -29.35
N PHE A 146 3.05 -1.82 -28.43
CA PHE A 146 3.29 -2.99 -27.58
C PHE A 146 4.11 -2.65 -26.33
N SER A 147 4.02 -3.53 -25.35
CA SER A 147 4.96 -3.69 -24.24
C SER A 147 5.31 -5.17 -24.19
N ILE A 148 6.58 -5.51 -24.05
CA ILE A 148 7.08 -6.90 -24.05
C ILE A 148 7.67 -7.23 -22.68
N ASN A 149 7.28 -8.39 -22.17
CA ASN A 149 7.93 -9.04 -21.04
C ASN A 149 8.43 -10.42 -21.50
N MET A 150 9.68 -10.73 -21.20
CA MET A 150 10.32 -12.01 -21.50
C MET A 150 11.04 -12.50 -20.26
N ASP A 151 10.65 -13.67 -19.78
CA ASP A 151 11.17 -14.27 -18.55
C ASP A 151 11.56 -15.74 -18.76
N GLU A 152 12.53 -16.21 -17.99
CA GLU A 152 12.83 -17.64 -17.90
C GLU A 152 11.63 -18.38 -17.28
N SER A 153 11.34 -19.56 -17.81
CA SER A 153 10.24 -20.42 -17.38
C SER A 153 10.80 -21.69 -16.78
N HIS A 154 10.37 -21.99 -15.56
CA HIS A 154 10.79 -23.16 -14.82
C HIS A 154 9.65 -24.19 -14.79
N THR A 155 10.01 -25.47 -14.79
CA THR A 155 9.08 -26.58 -14.59
C THR A 155 8.67 -26.67 -13.13
N ASN A 156 9.65 -26.69 -12.23
CA ASN A 156 9.50 -26.73 -10.77
C ASN A 156 10.16 -25.49 -10.16
N ASP A 157 9.35 -24.57 -9.67
CA ASP A 157 9.83 -23.32 -9.05
C ASP A 157 8.81 -22.87 -8.01
N VAL A 158 9.24 -22.78 -6.74
CA VAL A 158 8.48 -22.20 -5.65
C VAL A 158 9.26 -21.06 -5.03
N GLY A 159 8.64 -19.90 -4.93
CA GLY A 159 9.29 -18.71 -4.36
C GLY A 159 8.59 -18.24 -3.09
N ALA A 160 9.37 -17.72 -2.15
CA ALA A 160 8.86 -16.97 -1.01
C ALA A 160 8.49 -15.55 -1.45
N ILE A 161 7.24 -15.14 -1.22
CA ILE A 161 6.73 -13.83 -1.63
C ILE A 161 6.82 -12.83 -0.49
N TRP A 162 6.30 -13.20 0.68
CA TRP A 162 6.02 -12.23 1.73
C TRP A 162 6.08 -12.84 3.13
N MET A 163 6.65 -12.09 4.07
CA MET A 163 6.62 -12.39 5.50
C MET A 163 5.40 -11.70 6.10
N PHE A 164 4.29 -12.44 6.19
CA PHE A 164 3.03 -11.85 6.64
C PHE A 164 3.04 -11.67 8.15
N LYS A 165 3.53 -12.67 8.88
CA LYS A 165 3.83 -12.60 10.31
C LYS A 165 5.27 -13.01 10.57
N PRO A 166 6.00 -12.31 11.45
CA PRO A 166 5.53 -11.26 12.36
C PRO A 166 5.66 -9.85 11.77
N GLN A 167 5.05 -8.86 12.43
CA GLN A 167 5.25 -7.42 12.20
C GLN A 167 5.96 -6.80 13.40
N SER A 168 6.76 -5.74 13.18
CA SER A 168 7.38 -4.99 14.28
C SER A 168 6.31 -4.36 15.18
N GLY A 169 6.56 -4.32 16.49
CA GLY A 169 5.67 -3.73 17.48
C GLY A 169 5.85 -4.36 18.86
N CYS A 170 5.00 -3.97 19.82
CA CYS A 170 5.01 -4.47 21.21
C CYS A 170 4.30 -5.82 21.41
N HIS A 171 3.55 -6.30 20.42
CA HIS A 171 2.77 -7.52 20.54
C HIS A 171 3.62 -8.80 20.46
N LEU A 172 4.92 -8.65 20.19
CA LEU A 172 5.88 -9.74 20.09
C LEU A 172 6.09 -10.39 21.46
N ASN A 173 6.13 -11.71 21.49
CA ASN A 173 6.22 -12.47 22.72
C ASN A 173 6.87 -13.85 22.48
N ALA A 174 6.91 -14.68 23.51
CA ALA A 174 7.53 -16.01 23.46
C ALA A 174 6.79 -17.00 22.54
N GLN A 175 5.58 -16.68 22.11
CA GLN A 175 4.68 -17.48 21.27
C GLN A 175 4.22 -16.68 20.04
N THR A 176 5.11 -15.86 19.47
CA THR A 176 4.76 -15.05 18.30
C THR A 176 4.45 -15.94 17.09
N PRO A 177 3.26 -15.82 16.46
CA PRO A 177 2.91 -16.61 15.29
C PRO A 177 3.77 -16.20 14.08
N MET A 178 4.13 -17.18 13.25
CA MET A 178 4.90 -16.98 12.02
C MET A 178 4.03 -17.37 10.82
N LEU A 179 4.00 -16.53 9.78
CA LEU A 179 3.21 -16.78 8.57
C LEU A 179 3.99 -16.35 7.33
N LEU A 180 4.28 -17.32 6.47
CA LEU A 180 4.95 -17.15 5.19
C LEU A 180 3.93 -17.22 4.05
N VAL A 181 4.02 -16.32 3.08
CA VAL A 181 3.33 -16.44 1.80
C VAL A 181 4.33 -16.91 0.76
N TYR A 182 4.02 -18.00 0.06
CA TYR A 182 4.82 -18.52 -1.04
C TYR A 182 3.94 -18.85 -2.25
N LYS A 183 4.57 -18.95 -3.43
CA LYS A 183 3.87 -19.18 -4.70
C LYS A 183 4.58 -20.20 -5.56
N ASN A 184 3.79 -20.97 -6.29
CA ASN A 184 4.28 -21.81 -7.37
C ASN A 184 4.49 -20.95 -8.63
N TYR A 185 5.75 -20.64 -8.93
CA TYR A 185 6.18 -19.95 -10.15
C TYR A 185 6.42 -20.92 -11.31
N GLY A 186 6.53 -22.21 -11.01
CA GLY A 186 6.71 -23.28 -11.99
C GLY A 186 5.48 -23.50 -12.87
N THR A 187 5.69 -24.27 -13.94
CA THR A 187 4.65 -24.66 -14.89
C THR A 187 3.96 -25.98 -14.54
N GLN A 188 4.47 -26.71 -13.54
CA GLN A 188 3.81 -27.90 -12.99
C GLN A 188 3.21 -27.64 -11.62
N ALA A 189 2.15 -28.37 -11.28
CA ALA A 189 1.60 -28.34 -9.93
C ALA A 189 2.57 -29.01 -8.95
N ILE A 190 2.62 -28.48 -7.73
CA ILE A 190 3.45 -29.00 -6.63
C ILE A 190 2.57 -29.38 -5.45
N ASP A 191 2.94 -30.44 -4.73
CA ASP A 191 2.14 -30.96 -3.60
C ASP A 191 2.84 -30.84 -2.24
N THR A 192 4.16 -30.65 -2.23
CA THR A 192 4.96 -30.68 -1.00
C THR A 192 6.12 -29.68 -1.09
N VAL A 193 6.22 -28.82 -0.08
CA VAL A 193 7.27 -27.80 0.06
C VAL A 193 7.74 -27.79 1.50
N ILE A 194 9.05 -27.71 1.74
CA ILE A 194 9.58 -27.47 3.08
C ILE A 194 9.57 -25.97 3.31
N CYS A 195 8.87 -25.51 4.35
CA CYS A 195 8.87 -24.12 4.78
C CYS A 195 9.78 -23.98 6.00
N GLY A 196 10.56 -22.91 6.06
CA GLY A 196 11.46 -22.66 7.17
C GLY A 196 11.47 -21.20 7.61
N TYR A 197 11.73 -20.99 8.90
CA TYR A 197 12.13 -19.69 9.41
C TYR A 197 13.36 -19.80 10.31
N GLN A 198 14.14 -18.73 10.37
CA GLN A 198 15.34 -18.60 11.18
C GLN A 198 15.32 -17.24 11.87
N ILE A 199 15.62 -17.24 13.18
CA ILE A 199 15.78 -16.04 13.99
C ILE A 199 17.28 -15.82 14.19
N ASP A 200 17.78 -14.68 13.72
CA ASP A 200 19.18 -14.31 13.72
C ASP A 200 20.07 -15.41 13.12
N ASN A 201 20.98 -15.96 13.93
CA ASN A 201 21.88 -17.05 13.53
C ASN A 201 21.51 -18.38 14.22
N ASN A 202 20.34 -18.47 14.85
CA ASN A 202 19.89 -19.70 15.52
C ASN A 202 19.58 -20.81 14.50
N ALA A 203 19.41 -22.04 14.97
CA ALA A 203 18.98 -23.13 14.09
C ALA A 203 17.59 -22.81 13.49
N PRO A 204 17.37 -23.07 12.18
CA PRO A 204 16.07 -22.83 11.57
C PRO A 204 15.04 -23.82 12.09
N VAL A 205 13.80 -23.35 12.20
CA VAL A 205 12.62 -24.20 12.32
C VAL A 205 12.20 -24.60 10.91
N LEU A 206 11.99 -25.90 10.69
CA LEU A 206 11.57 -26.46 9.41
C LEU A 206 10.27 -27.23 9.59
N GLU A 207 9.29 -26.97 8.74
CA GLU A 207 8.02 -27.66 8.70
C GLU A 207 7.66 -28.03 7.26
N THR A 208 6.90 -29.11 7.09
CA THR A 208 6.49 -29.58 5.76
C THR A 208 5.09 -29.07 5.46
N SER A 209 4.96 -28.31 4.38
CA SER A 209 3.68 -27.91 3.78
C SER A 209 3.23 -28.98 2.80
N VAL A 210 2.02 -29.52 2.97
CA VAL A 210 1.43 -30.55 2.10
C VAL A 210 0.11 -30.01 1.52
N TYR A 211 0.22 -29.32 0.39
CA TYR A 211 -0.89 -28.69 -0.31
C TYR A 211 -0.66 -28.77 -1.82
N HIS A 212 -1.72 -29.12 -2.55
CA HIS A 212 -1.72 -29.09 -4.02
C HIS A 212 -1.81 -27.63 -4.51
N LEU A 213 -0.72 -27.11 -5.07
CA LEU A 213 -0.64 -25.77 -5.67
C LEU A 213 -0.43 -25.89 -7.18
N ASN A 214 -1.42 -25.45 -7.94
CA ASN A 214 -1.29 -25.25 -9.38
C ASN A 214 -0.34 -24.08 -9.70
N PRO A 215 0.19 -24.02 -10.93
CA PRO A 215 0.95 -22.87 -11.41
C PRO A 215 0.26 -21.53 -11.11
N ASN A 216 1.06 -20.54 -10.69
CA ASN A 216 0.63 -19.20 -10.26
C ASN A 216 -0.23 -19.13 -8.99
N GLN A 217 -0.50 -20.23 -8.30
CA GLN A 217 -1.22 -20.19 -7.01
C GLN A 217 -0.29 -19.79 -5.87
N GLU A 218 -0.85 -19.03 -4.93
CA GLU A 218 -0.18 -18.57 -3.71
C GLU A 218 -0.78 -19.30 -2.50
N LEU A 219 0.03 -19.53 -1.47
CA LEU A 219 -0.40 -20.12 -0.21
C LEU A 219 0.11 -19.31 0.99
N TYR A 220 -0.79 -19.11 1.96
CA TYR A 220 -0.48 -18.60 3.28
C TYR A 220 -0.17 -19.78 4.21
N TYR A 221 1.11 -20.00 4.51
CA TYR A 221 1.56 -21.05 5.41
C TYR A 221 1.78 -20.52 6.82
N SER A 222 0.93 -20.96 7.75
CA SER A 222 1.08 -20.68 9.19
C SER A 222 1.89 -21.79 9.84
N PHE A 223 3.03 -21.43 10.43
CA PHE A 223 3.86 -22.40 11.15
C PHE A 223 3.16 -22.87 12.43
N TYR A 224 3.26 -24.16 12.73
CA TYR A 224 2.76 -24.72 13.99
C TYR A 224 3.63 -24.31 15.18
N THR A 225 4.93 -24.15 14.94
CA THR A 225 5.91 -23.75 15.95
C THR A 225 6.06 -22.22 15.97
N PRO A 226 5.57 -21.52 17.00
CA PRO A 226 5.74 -20.07 17.11
C PRO A 226 7.20 -19.69 17.43
N ALA A 227 7.54 -18.44 17.16
CA ALA A 227 8.84 -17.85 17.45
C ALA A 227 8.86 -17.17 18.84
N ASP A 228 9.97 -17.30 19.56
CA ASP A 228 10.23 -16.48 20.75
C ASP A 228 10.89 -15.17 20.33
N LEU A 229 10.10 -14.10 20.38
CA LEU A 229 10.54 -12.72 20.12
C LEU A 229 10.32 -11.83 21.34
N SER A 230 10.37 -12.41 22.55
CA SER A 230 9.95 -11.76 23.81
C SER A 230 10.90 -10.67 24.34
N THR A 231 12.13 -10.60 23.88
CA THR A 231 13.06 -9.54 24.31
C THR A 231 12.62 -8.19 23.76
N VAL A 232 12.20 -7.30 24.66
CA VAL A 232 11.81 -5.92 24.38
C VAL A 232 13.03 -5.07 24.01
N ASN A 233 12.81 -4.04 23.19
CA ASN A 233 13.84 -3.14 22.63
C ASN A 233 14.94 -3.89 21.87
N HIS A 234 14.54 -4.92 21.11
CA HIS A 234 15.43 -5.77 20.35
C HIS A 234 14.99 -5.89 18.89
N ALA A 235 15.96 -5.88 17.98
CA ALA A 235 15.75 -6.12 16.56
C ALA A 235 16.19 -7.54 16.20
N TYR A 236 15.24 -8.36 15.76
CA TYR A 236 15.50 -9.71 15.27
C TYR A 236 15.64 -9.71 13.75
N LYS A 237 16.65 -10.39 13.23
CA LYS A 237 16.75 -10.69 11.81
C LYS A 237 15.99 -11.97 11.52
N ILE A 238 14.81 -11.86 10.91
CA ILE A 238 14.01 -13.02 10.54
C ILE A 238 14.28 -13.37 9.08
N LYS A 239 14.71 -14.60 8.83
CA LYS A 239 14.78 -15.19 7.49
C LYS A 239 13.65 -16.21 7.37
N MET A 240 12.82 -16.10 6.34
CA MET A 240 11.85 -17.14 5.96
C MET A 240 12.19 -17.67 4.58
N PHE A 241 11.99 -18.96 4.37
CA PHE A 241 12.33 -19.59 3.11
C PHE A 241 11.46 -20.80 2.81
N VAL A 242 11.40 -21.13 1.53
CA VAL A 242 10.86 -22.38 1.02
C VAL A 242 12.00 -23.25 0.49
N HIS A 243 11.73 -24.53 0.34
CA HIS A 243 12.59 -25.45 -0.36
C HIS A 243 11.74 -26.52 -1.05
N LEU A 244 11.90 -26.61 -2.37
CA LEU A 244 11.36 -27.66 -3.22
C LEU A 244 12.51 -28.52 -3.75
N SER A 245 12.31 -29.83 -3.79
CA SER A 245 13.29 -30.73 -4.40
C SER A 245 13.37 -30.50 -5.91
N ASN A 246 14.57 -30.23 -6.42
CA ASN A 246 14.81 -29.81 -7.81
C ASN A 246 14.11 -28.49 -8.17
N ASP A 247 14.03 -27.55 -7.22
CA ASP A 247 13.72 -26.17 -7.57
C ASP A 247 14.75 -25.64 -8.56
N GLU A 248 14.28 -25.12 -9.69
CA GLU A 248 15.12 -24.62 -10.78
C GLU A 248 15.55 -23.17 -10.57
N ASN A 249 14.94 -22.44 -9.62
CA ASN A 249 15.21 -21.02 -9.35
C ASN A 249 15.39 -20.70 -7.85
N PRO A 250 16.48 -21.17 -7.23
CA PRO A 250 16.69 -21.01 -5.78
C PRO A 250 16.88 -19.56 -5.30
N ILE A 251 16.91 -18.58 -6.21
CA ILE A 251 17.13 -17.17 -5.88
C ILE A 251 15.86 -16.54 -5.28
N ASN A 252 14.68 -17.06 -5.61
CA ASN A 252 13.40 -16.56 -5.09
C ASN A 252 12.93 -17.31 -3.81
N ASP A 253 13.68 -18.31 -3.34
CA ASP A 253 13.29 -19.18 -2.21
C ASP A 253 13.27 -18.46 -0.86
N THR A 254 13.93 -17.32 -0.72
CA THR A 254 14.25 -16.72 0.60
C THR A 254 13.87 -15.25 0.67
N ILE A 255 13.20 -14.88 1.77
CA ILE A 255 12.99 -13.50 2.19
C ILE A 255 13.63 -13.25 3.56
N THR A 256 14.09 -12.02 3.80
CA THR A 256 14.69 -11.63 5.08
C THR A 256 14.23 -10.24 5.48
N LYS A 257 13.84 -10.07 6.75
CA LYS A 257 13.35 -8.79 7.29
C LYS A 257 13.84 -8.60 8.73
N TRP A 258 14.11 -7.35 9.11
CA TRP A 258 14.31 -6.97 10.49
C TRP A 258 12.97 -6.68 11.17
N ILE A 259 12.76 -7.28 12.33
CA ILE A 259 11.55 -7.15 13.14
C ILE A 259 11.94 -6.60 14.50
N TYR A 260 11.38 -5.45 14.88
CA TYR A 260 11.71 -4.78 16.14
C TYR A 260 10.61 -4.98 17.17
N HIS A 261 10.98 -5.45 18.35
CA HIS A 261 10.10 -5.48 19.51
C HIS A 261 10.24 -4.16 20.27
N SER A 262 9.26 -3.27 20.10
CA SER A 262 9.21 -2.00 20.82
C SER A 262 8.66 -2.17 22.23
N ASP A 263 9.18 -1.39 23.18
CA ASP A 263 8.59 -1.28 24.51
C ASP A 263 7.16 -0.70 24.48
N ALA A 264 6.40 -0.95 25.56
CA ALA A 264 5.05 -0.44 25.74
C ALA A 264 5.00 0.50 26.95
N ILE A 265 4.33 1.63 26.78
CA ILE A 265 4.11 2.61 27.85
C ILE A 265 3.11 2.03 28.83
N SER A 266 3.57 1.80 30.07
CA SER A 266 2.81 1.17 31.16
C SER A 266 2.56 2.10 32.36
N SER A 267 3.01 3.35 32.27
CA SER A 267 2.81 4.38 33.31
C SER A 267 1.80 5.41 32.83
N PHE A 268 0.73 5.61 33.61
CA PHE A 268 -0.34 6.55 33.31
C PHE A 268 -0.52 7.57 34.45
N PRO A 269 -0.88 8.83 34.14
CA PRO A 269 -1.21 9.35 32.82
C PRO A 269 0.02 9.49 31.90
N PHE A 270 -0.14 9.08 30.64
CA PHE A 270 0.78 9.42 29.56
C PHE A 270 0.36 10.78 28.98
N PHE A 271 1.31 11.67 28.73
CA PHE A 271 1.05 12.99 28.16
C PHE A 271 2.22 13.42 27.26
N THR A 272 1.91 13.98 26.10
CA THR A 272 2.85 14.64 25.21
C THR A 272 2.21 15.92 24.65
N ASP A 273 2.91 17.04 24.83
CA ASP A 273 2.60 18.34 24.20
C ASP A 273 3.37 18.56 22.89
N PHE A 274 4.15 17.55 22.46
CA PHE A 274 4.94 17.54 21.22
C PHE A 274 6.02 18.63 21.09
N GLU A 275 6.35 19.36 22.16
CA GLU A 275 7.32 20.46 22.07
C GLU A 275 8.77 19.96 21.99
N ASN A 276 9.09 18.97 22.81
CA ASN A 276 10.43 18.41 22.93
C ASN A 276 10.73 17.39 21.82
N ASP A 277 9.77 16.52 21.53
CA ASP A 277 9.86 15.46 20.53
C ASP A 277 8.48 15.17 19.93
N ASN A 278 8.41 14.21 19.00
CA ASN A 278 7.19 13.84 18.29
C ASN A 278 6.26 12.91 19.09
N GLY A 279 6.48 12.76 20.41
CA GLY A 279 5.74 11.87 21.30
C GLY A 279 5.99 10.39 21.06
N GLY A 280 7.02 10.03 20.27
CA GLY A 280 7.26 8.68 19.77
C GLY A 280 6.30 8.24 18.66
N PHE A 281 5.50 9.17 18.12
CA PHE A 281 4.63 8.88 16.98
C PHE A 281 5.45 8.80 15.69
N TYR A 282 4.96 8.03 14.72
CA TYR A 282 5.52 8.01 13.38
C TYR A 282 4.42 7.83 12.35
N THR A 283 4.72 8.16 11.10
CA THR A 283 3.74 8.13 10.01
C THR A 283 3.88 6.87 9.15
N GLN A 284 2.75 6.40 8.60
CA GLN A 284 2.70 5.37 7.56
C GLN A 284 1.50 5.62 6.63
N TRP A 285 1.38 4.80 5.59
CA TRP A 285 0.25 4.75 4.66
C TRP A 285 -0.54 3.46 4.85
N ILE A 286 -1.84 3.49 4.53
CA ILE A 286 -2.72 2.32 4.58
C ILE A 286 -2.59 1.48 3.31
N SER A 287 -2.47 2.12 2.15
CA SER A 287 -2.40 1.45 0.85
C SER A 287 -0.97 1.37 0.32
N ASP A 288 -0.42 0.17 0.23
CA ASP A 288 0.90 -0.05 -0.39
C ASP A 288 0.93 0.28 -1.90
N LEU A 289 -0.24 0.45 -2.53
CA LEU A 289 -0.34 0.91 -3.92
C LEU A 289 -0.09 2.42 -4.05
N GLN A 290 -0.20 3.18 -2.96
CA GLN A 290 -0.03 4.63 -2.90
C GLN A 290 0.72 5.02 -1.62
N PRO A 291 2.03 4.70 -1.51
CA PRO A 291 2.78 4.87 -0.27
C PRO A 291 3.18 6.32 -0.03
N THR A 292 2.23 7.15 0.36
CA THR A 292 2.43 8.59 0.58
C THR A 292 1.76 9.07 1.87
N THR A 293 2.35 10.09 2.48
CA THR A 293 1.86 10.72 3.71
C THR A 293 2.24 12.19 3.71
N SER A 294 1.30 13.05 4.09
CA SER A 294 1.50 14.47 4.33
C SER A 294 1.76 14.79 5.80
N TRP A 295 1.62 13.82 6.71
CA TRP A 295 1.79 14.05 8.15
C TRP A 295 3.19 14.55 8.47
N GLU A 296 3.25 15.67 9.17
CA GLU A 296 4.47 16.33 9.60
C GLU A 296 4.36 16.73 11.08
N TRP A 297 5.47 16.61 11.80
CA TRP A 297 5.61 17.13 13.16
C TRP A 297 6.43 18.42 13.12
N GLY A 298 5.88 19.50 13.66
CA GLY A 298 6.55 20.80 13.67
C GLY A 298 5.60 21.95 13.89
N GLN A 299 6.05 23.16 13.57
CA GLN A 299 5.26 24.38 13.71
C GLN A 299 4.38 24.59 12.47
N PRO A 300 3.05 24.49 12.58
CA PRO A 300 2.16 24.75 11.46
C PRO A 300 2.16 26.24 11.09
N THR A 301 2.04 26.51 9.79
CA THR A 301 2.13 27.81 9.13
C THR A 301 1.18 27.93 7.93
N ALA A 302 0.30 26.93 7.73
CA ALA A 302 -0.72 26.96 6.70
C ALA A 302 -1.72 28.12 6.95
N PRO A 303 -2.54 28.53 5.97
CA PRO A 303 -3.48 29.64 6.16
C PRO A 303 -4.49 29.48 7.31
N ILE A 304 -5.05 28.29 7.53
CA ILE A 304 -6.10 28.01 8.52
C ILE A 304 -5.49 27.40 9.79
N ILE A 305 -4.99 26.16 9.71
CA ILE A 305 -4.29 25.44 10.77
C ILE A 305 -2.86 26.01 10.86
N ASN A 306 -2.72 27.07 11.64
CA ASN A 306 -1.58 27.99 11.53
C ASN A 306 -0.80 28.21 12.84
N HIS A 307 -1.15 27.46 13.89
CA HIS A 307 -0.44 27.40 15.17
C HIS A 307 -0.79 26.11 15.91
N ALA A 308 0.11 25.64 16.78
CA ALA A 308 -0.14 24.54 17.71
C ALA A 308 -1.14 24.97 18.82
N SER A 309 -1.81 24.01 19.46
CA SER A 309 -2.78 24.30 20.54
C SER A 309 -2.05 24.82 21.78
N SER A 310 -0.88 24.24 22.05
CA SER A 310 0.06 24.69 23.05
C SER A 310 1.46 24.83 22.45
N GLY A 311 2.30 25.65 23.07
CA GLY A 311 3.69 25.81 22.61
C GLY A 311 3.81 26.26 21.16
N SER A 312 4.53 25.48 20.36
CA SER A 312 4.92 25.81 18.99
C SER A 312 4.82 24.65 18.00
N LYS A 313 4.70 23.40 18.45
CA LYS A 313 4.72 22.21 17.59
C LYS A 313 3.51 21.31 17.83
N CYS A 314 3.03 20.71 16.77
CA CYS A 314 1.99 19.70 16.81
C CYS A 314 2.20 18.68 15.67
N TRP A 315 1.34 17.67 15.59
CA TRP A 315 1.23 16.84 14.38
C TRP A 315 0.13 17.40 13.49
N VAL A 316 0.40 17.56 12.20
CA VAL A 316 -0.56 18.05 11.20
C VAL A 316 -0.34 17.39 9.84
N THR A 317 -1.39 17.23 9.05
CA THR A 317 -1.26 16.93 7.62
C THR A 317 -0.75 18.17 6.87
N ASN A 318 0.55 18.19 6.54
CA ASN A 318 1.30 19.29 5.93
C ASN A 318 1.38 20.57 6.78
N LEU A 319 2.60 20.95 7.21
CA LEU A 319 2.81 22.13 8.06
C LEU A 319 2.50 23.46 7.37
N SER A 320 2.41 23.52 6.04
CA SER A 320 2.42 24.78 5.29
C SER A 320 1.37 24.88 4.18
N GLY A 321 0.48 23.91 4.08
CA GLY A 321 -0.58 23.90 3.07
C GLY A 321 -1.44 22.65 3.13
N ASP A 322 -1.99 22.26 1.98
CA ASP A 322 -2.94 21.17 1.90
C ASP A 322 -2.30 19.78 2.02
N TYR A 323 -3.09 18.80 2.47
CA TYR A 323 -2.71 17.39 2.47
C TYR A 323 -2.49 16.84 1.04
N LEU A 324 -1.88 15.66 0.88
CA LEU A 324 -1.62 15.06 -0.44
C LEU A 324 -2.88 14.44 -1.05
N SER A 325 -3.11 14.56 -2.35
CA SER A 325 -4.34 14.04 -2.97
C SER A 325 -4.08 13.04 -4.10
N PRO A 326 -4.64 11.81 -4.04
CA PRO A 326 -5.34 11.22 -2.88
C PRO A 326 -4.37 10.89 -1.73
N GLU A 327 -4.91 10.72 -0.53
CA GLU A 327 -4.13 10.26 0.63
C GLU A 327 -4.93 9.27 1.48
N ASP A 328 -4.25 8.21 1.91
CA ASP A 328 -4.76 7.20 2.84
C ASP A 328 -3.61 6.86 3.80
N SER A 329 -3.46 7.67 4.84
CA SER A 329 -2.29 7.68 5.71
C SER A 329 -2.65 7.86 7.17
N TYR A 330 -1.67 7.72 8.07
CA TYR A 330 -1.89 7.86 9.49
C TYR A 330 -0.62 8.22 10.26
N ILE A 331 -0.83 8.80 11.45
CA ILE A 331 0.17 8.78 12.52
C ILE A 331 -0.15 7.65 13.50
N LEU A 332 0.87 6.91 13.91
CA LEU A 332 0.82 5.78 14.81
C LEU A 332 1.48 6.16 16.12
N SER A 333 0.77 5.97 17.23
CA SER A 333 1.30 6.17 18.57
C SER A 333 2.39 5.14 18.91
N PRO A 334 3.16 5.37 19.99
CA PRO A 334 3.80 4.29 20.71
C PRO A 334 2.80 3.21 21.15
N CYS A 335 3.33 2.07 21.57
CA CYS A 335 2.52 1.04 22.20
C CYS A 335 2.10 1.41 23.64
N PHE A 336 0.92 0.96 24.05
CA PHE A 336 0.43 1.10 25.41
C PHE A 336 0.13 -0.27 26.05
N ASP A 337 0.55 -0.42 27.31
CA ASP A 337 0.22 -1.55 28.18
C ASP A 337 -0.80 -1.09 29.23
N PHE A 338 -2.07 -1.36 28.98
CA PHE A 338 -3.18 -1.08 29.88
C PHE A 338 -3.42 -2.19 30.91
N SER A 339 -2.48 -3.10 31.18
CA SER A 339 -2.65 -4.15 32.20
C SER A 339 -2.94 -3.60 33.60
N SER A 340 -2.49 -2.37 33.89
CA SER A 340 -2.72 -1.65 35.15
C SER A 340 -3.90 -0.68 35.11
N VAL A 341 -4.58 -0.54 33.96
CA VAL A 341 -5.67 0.44 33.73
C VAL A 341 -6.97 -0.31 33.43
N THR A 342 -8.06 0.07 34.10
CA THR A 342 -9.37 -0.58 33.98
C THR A 342 -10.24 0.04 32.90
N LEU A 343 -10.29 1.37 32.84
CA LEU A 343 -11.06 2.14 31.88
C LEU A 343 -10.20 3.27 31.31
N PRO A 344 -9.30 2.97 30.36
CA PRO A 344 -8.45 3.97 29.74
C PRO A 344 -9.29 5.02 29.00
N ILE A 345 -8.89 6.29 29.10
CA ILE A 345 -9.46 7.44 28.38
C ILE A 345 -8.36 8.05 27.54
N VAL A 346 -8.69 8.40 26.30
CA VAL A 346 -7.84 9.19 25.41
C VAL A 346 -8.38 10.62 25.29
N GLU A 347 -7.48 11.59 25.32
CA GLU A 347 -7.78 13.01 25.16
C GLU A 347 -6.70 13.69 24.30
N PHE A 348 -7.08 14.65 23.48
CA PHE A 348 -6.16 15.51 22.72
C PHE A 348 -6.90 16.74 22.21
N ASP A 349 -6.15 17.80 21.90
CA ASP A 349 -6.67 18.91 21.14
C ASP A 349 -6.68 18.56 19.65
N LEU A 350 -7.71 19.00 18.96
CA LEU A 350 -8.00 18.68 17.57
C LEU A 350 -8.36 19.94 16.79
N TRP A 351 -7.81 20.09 15.60
CA TRP A 351 -8.27 21.08 14.61
C TRP A 351 -8.29 20.42 13.24
N TYR A 352 -9.45 20.37 12.60
CA TYR A 352 -9.56 19.86 11.24
C TYR A 352 -10.24 20.86 10.31
N GLU A 353 -9.78 20.85 9.06
CA GLU A 353 -10.33 21.54 7.90
C GLU A 353 -10.25 20.57 6.71
N THR A 354 -11.33 19.84 6.44
CA THR A 354 -11.35 18.73 5.48
C THR A 354 -12.34 19.00 4.35
N ALA A 355 -12.10 18.40 3.18
CA ALA A 355 -13.07 18.43 2.10
C ALA A 355 -14.29 17.53 2.43
N VAL A 356 -15.34 17.62 1.61
CA VAL A 356 -16.64 16.97 1.87
C VAL A 356 -16.54 15.44 2.00
N ALA A 357 -15.62 14.81 1.27
CA ALA A 357 -15.47 13.35 1.25
C ALA A 357 -14.39 12.82 2.21
N ASP A 358 -13.64 13.73 2.85
CA ASP A 358 -12.48 13.36 3.64
C ASP A 358 -12.91 12.89 5.03
N ILE A 359 -12.14 11.98 5.63
CA ILE A 359 -12.46 11.51 6.97
C ILE A 359 -11.20 11.22 7.77
N ALA A 360 -11.22 11.65 9.03
CA ALA A 360 -10.22 11.25 10.01
C ALA A 360 -10.83 10.43 11.15
N GLN A 361 -10.10 9.43 11.64
CA GLN A 361 -10.57 8.49 12.65
C GLN A 361 -9.43 8.11 13.60
N LEU A 362 -9.73 8.00 14.89
CA LEU A 362 -8.93 7.22 15.83
C LEU A 362 -9.31 5.74 15.72
N GLU A 363 -8.30 4.90 15.52
CA GLU A 363 -8.43 3.45 15.44
C GLU A 363 -7.43 2.77 16.39
N TYR A 364 -7.76 1.57 16.84
CA TYR A 364 -6.87 0.73 17.65
C TYR A 364 -6.61 -0.63 17.02
N SER A 365 -5.49 -1.24 17.38
CA SER A 365 -5.15 -2.63 17.06
C SER A 365 -4.68 -3.39 18.30
N LEU A 366 -5.08 -4.66 18.38
CA LEU A 366 -4.69 -5.62 19.42
C LEU A 366 -3.90 -6.80 18.85
N ASP A 367 -3.53 -6.75 17.58
CA ASP A 367 -2.90 -7.85 16.85
C ASP A 367 -1.66 -7.44 16.07
N SER A 368 -0.97 -6.37 16.47
CA SER A 368 0.22 -5.84 15.77
C SER A 368 -0.10 -5.16 14.43
N ALA A 369 -1.23 -4.43 14.34
CA ALA A 369 -1.65 -3.68 13.15
C ALA A 369 -2.16 -4.52 11.97
N TYR A 370 -2.50 -5.81 12.16
CA TYR A 370 -3.19 -6.60 11.11
C TYR A 370 -4.65 -6.18 10.97
N THR A 371 -5.33 -5.94 12.08
CA THR A 371 -6.70 -5.44 12.11
C THR A 371 -6.77 -4.15 12.91
N TRP A 372 -7.61 -3.25 12.42
CA TRP A 372 -7.86 -1.94 13.01
C TRP A 372 -9.35 -1.78 13.28
N HIS A 373 -9.65 -1.24 14.46
CA HIS A 373 -11.01 -1.02 14.92
C HIS A 373 -11.19 0.46 15.27
N ARG A 374 -12.25 1.08 14.76
CA ARG A 374 -12.57 2.47 15.09
C ARG A 374 -12.89 2.61 16.58
N VAL A 375 -12.35 3.66 17.21
CA VAL A 375 -12.73 4.09 18.57
C VAL A 375 -13.95 5.01 18.46
N GLY A 376 -15.09 4.58 18.98
CA GLY A 376 -16.30 5.39 19.10
C GLY A 376 -17.14 5.58 17.82
N ASN A 377 -18.28 6.25 18.00
CA ASN A 377 -19.28 6.58 16.97
C ASN A 377 -19.75 8.04 17.10
N THR A 378 -20.54 8.51 16.13
CA THR A 378 -21.19 9.82 16.20
C THR A 378 -22.11 9.91 17.42
N GLY A 379 -21.95 10.98 18.22
CA GLY A 379 -22.74 11.21 19.44
C GLY A 379 -22.18 10.54 20.70
N GLU A 380 -21.02 9.90 20.60
CA GLU A 380 -20.22 9.41 21.73
C GLU A 380 -19.04 10.36 21.99
N GLY A 381 -18.44 10.27 23.19
CA GLY A 381 -17.34 11.14 23.61
C GLY A 381 -17.66 12.64 23.64
N PHE A 382 -16.61 13.44 23.78
CA PHE A 382 -16.65 14.90 23.71
C PHE A 382 -15.89 15.37 22.46
N ASN A 383 -16.53 16.19 21.62
CA ASN A 383 -16.02 16.62 20.31
C ASN A 383 -15.40 15.48 19.47
N TRP A 384 -16.01 14.29 19.54
CA TRP A 384 -15.55 13.11 18.83
C TRP A 384 -16.05 13.14 17.38
N TYR A 385 -16.90 12.23 16.93
CA TYR A 385 -17.27 12.18 15.51
C TYR A 385 -18.54 12.90 15.13
N ASN A 386 -18.59 13.27 13.86
CA ASN A 386 -19.81 13.57 13.12
C ASN A 386 -20.02 12.51 12.02
N THR A 387 -21.10 12.67 11.25
CA THR A 387 -21.36 11.85 10.06
C THR A 387 -21.44 12.78 8.85
N PRO A 388 -20.47 12.70 7.91
CA PRO A 388 -20.50 13.49 6.69
C PRO A 388 -21.79 13.25 5.92
N THR A 389 -22.40 14.32 5.39
CA THR A 389 -23.66 14.19 4.64
C THR A 389 -23.43 13.38 3.36
N GLY A 390 -24.17 12.28 3.19
CA GLY A 390 -24.09 11.42 2.00
C GLY A 390 -23.11 10.25 2.10
N TYR A 391 -22.43 10.07 3.25
CA TYR A 391 -21.51 8.97 3.51
C TYR A 391 -21.99 8.13 4.70
N SER A 392 -21.61 6.84 4.71
CA SER A 392 -21.91 5.91 5.82
C SER A 392 -20.83 5.89 6.90
N ASP A 393 -19.63 6.35 6.57
CA ASP A 393 -18.49 6.31 7.48
C ASP A 393 -18.55 7.47 8.47
N MET A 394 -18.24 7.18 9.73
CA MET A 394 -18.26 8.14 10.84
C MET A 394 -16.84 8.56 11.20
N GLY A 395 -16.61 9.84 11.43
CA GLY A 395 -15.29 10.39 11.71
C GLY A 395 -15.32 11.89 11.87
N TRP A 396 -14.15 12.51 11.99
CA TRP A 396 -14.01 13.96 11.88
C TRP A 396 -14.04 14.38 10.41
N ASN A 397 -14.93 15.32 10.09
CA ASN A 397 -15.14 15.87 8.75
C ASN A 397 -15.68 17.29 8.82
N GLY A 398 -15.31 18.14 7.86
CA GLY A 398 -15.72 19.53 7.75
C GLY A 398 -14.70 20.48 8.38
N SER A 399 -15.16 21.43 9.19
CA SER A 399 -14.28 22.39 9.87
C SER A 399 -14.68 22.55 11.34
N THR A 400 -13.70 22.58 12.24
CA THR A 400 -13.91 23.02 13.64
C THR A 400 -13.79 24.53 13.82
N GLY A 401 -13.21 25.25 12.85
CA GLY A 401 -12.94 26.69 12.96
C GLY A 401 -11.84 27.08 13.95
N GLY A 402 -11.17 26.10 14.57
CA GLY A 402 -10.13 26.28 15.58
C GLY A 402 -9.89 25.00 16.38
N TRP A 403 -8.96 25.07 17.34
CA TRP A 403 -8.69 23.98 18.28
C TRP A 403 -9.90 23.69 19.17
N VAL A 404 -10.27 22.40 19.26
CA VAL A 404 -11.27 21.88 20.18
C VAL A 404 -10.69 20.70 20.97
N HIS A 405 -11.06 20.58 22.25
CA HIS A 405 -10.66 19.43 23.08
C HIS A 405 -11.52 18.21 22.72
N ALA A 406 -10.91 17.10 22.32
CA ALA A 406 -11.57 15.83 22.05
C ALA A 406 -11.25 14.80 23.13
N GLN A 407 -12.25 14.02 23.55
CA GLN A 407 -12.10 12.99 24.59
C GLN A 407 -13.01 11.79 24.31
N HIS A 408 -12.50 10.57 24.54
CA HIS A 408 -13.29 9.34 24.47
C HIS A 408 -12.72 8.24 25.38
N THR A 409 -13.58 7.36 25.89
CA THR A 409 -13.16 6.13 26.57
C THR A 409 -12.60 5.12 25.55
N LEU A 410 -11.57 4.37 25.94
CA LEU A 410 -11.02 3.27 25.15
C LEU A 410 -11.69 1.95 25.61
N ASP A 411 -13.00 1.87 25.37
CA ASP A 411 -13.86 0.80 25.86
C ASP A 411 -13.34 -0.59 25.46
N GLY A 412 -13.26 -1.49 26.44
CA GLY A 412 -12.78 -2.86 26.25
C GLY A 412 -11.27 -3.01 26.10
N LEU A 413 -10.50 -1.92 26.13
CA LEU A 413 -9.03 -1.96 26.05
C LEU A 413 -8.35 -2.01 27.43
N GLY A 414 -9.09 -1.77 28.52
CA GLY A 414 -8.58 -1.98 29.88
C GLY A 414 -8.07 -3.41 30.10
N GLY A 415 -6.93 -3.54 30.77
CA GLY A 415 -6.26 -4.81 31.02
C GLY A 415 -5.50 -5.41 29.84
N LYS A 416 -5.46 -4.76 28.66
CA LYS A 416 -4.72 -5.24 27.48
C LYS A 416 -3.26 -4.79 27.52
N THR A 417 -2.32 -5.68 27.28
CA THR A 417 -0.88 -5.38 27.42
C THR A 417 -0.25 -4.76 26.18
N ASN A 418 -0.93 -4.83 25.04
CA ASN A 418 -0.39 -4.39 23.76
C ASN A 418 -1.52 -3.71 22.99
N VAL A 419 -1.56 -2.38 23.05
CA VAL A 419 -2.53 -1.57 22.32
C VAL A 419 -1.77 -0.59 21.45
N LEU A 420 -2.07 -0.61 20.16
CA LEU A 420 -1.64 0.41 19.21
C LEU A 420 -2.82 1.34 18.93
N LEU A 421 -2.55 2.64 18.84
CA LEU A 421 -3.53 3.64 18.42
C LEU A 421 -3.00 4.37 17.18
N ARG A 422 -3.87 4.62 16.21
CA ARG A 422 -3.53 5.48 15.07
C ARG A 422 -4.63 6.50 14.81
N ILE A 423 -4.22 7.67 14.35
CA ILE A 423 -5.14 8.63 13.73
C ILE A 423 -4.96 8.49 12.23
N SER A 424 -5.94 7.87 11.57
CA SER A 424 -5.97 7.75 10.12
C SER A 424 -6.66 8.96 9.49
N PHE A 425 -6.18 9.33 8.32
CA PHE A 425 -6.71 10.39 7.48
C PHE A 425 -6.86 9.86 6.05
N ARG A 426 -8.07 9.99 5.51
CA ARG A 426 -8.41 9.63 4.13
C ARG A 426 -8.85 10.88 3.39
N GLY A 427 -7.98 11.35 2.50
CA GLY A 427 -8.19 12.51 1.63
C GLY A 427 -8.56 12.08 0.21
N GLY A 428 -9.67 12.62 -0.30
CA GLY A 428 -10.15 12.33 -1.64
C GLY A 428 -9.38 13.06 -2.75
N ILE A 429 -9.87 12.90 -3.99
CA ILE A 429 -9.36 13.61 -5.18
C ILE A 429 -10.16 14.88 -5.53
N ASN A 430 -11.28 15.13 -4.84
CA ASN A 430 -12.24 16.18 -5.18
C ASN A 430 -12.14 17.35 -4.21
N GLY A 431 -11.09 18.15 -4.41
CA GLY A 431 -10.74 19.26 -3.53
C GLY A 431 -9.81 18.81 -2.40
N THR A 432 -8.83 19.65 -2.10
CA THR A 432 -7.90 19.48 -0.98
C THR A 432 -8.08 20.65 -0.04
N ASN A 433 -7.93 20.36 1.26
CA ASN A 433 -7.86 21.36 2.32
C ASN A 433 -6.63 21.03 3.18
N GLU A 434 -6.45 21.72 4.29
CA GLU A 434 -5.29 21.55 5.19
C GLU A 434 -5.36 20.26 6.02
N GLY A 435 -6.51 19.60 6.09
CA GLY A 435 -6.67 18.28 6.69
C GLY A 435 -6.89 18.34 8.20
N ILE A 436 -5.98 17.80 9.00
CA ILE A 436 -6.16 17.62 10.44
C ILE A 436 -4.85 17.83 11.22
N ALA A 437 -4.96 18.45 12.39
CA ALA A 437 -3.91 18.57 13.38
C ALA A 437 -4.35 18.05 14.75
N ILE A 438 -3.40 17.47 15.48
CA ILE A 438 -3.56 17.07 16.89
C ILE A 438 -2.44 17.62 17.76
N ASP A 439 -2.78 17.91 19.01
CA ASP A 439 -1.85 18.38 20.03
C ASP A 439 -2.27 17.88 21.42
N ASN A 440 -1.41 18.00 22.43
CA ASN A 440 -1.71 17.66 23.83
C ASN A 440 -2.26 16.24 24.04
N PHE A 441 -1.67 15.25 23.37
CA PHE A 441 -2.15 13.87 23.42
C PHE A 441 -1.92 13.24 24.79
N LYS A 442 -3.00 12.72 25.38
CA LYS A 442 -3.02 12.18 26.72
C LYS A 442 -3.79 10.87 26.79
N ILE A 443 -3.26 9.93 27.58
CA ILE A 443 -3.99 8.74 28.00
C ILE A 443 -3.97 8.66 29.51
N SER A 444 -5.13 8.42 30.13
CA SER A 444 -5.27 8.31 31.57
C SER A 444 -6.32 7.29 31.98
N GLU A 445 -6.34 6.91 33.25
CA GLU A 445 -7.43 6.13 33.85
C GLU A 445 -8.65 7.04 34.06
N SER A 446 -9.85 6.51 33.82
CA SER A 446 -11.08 7.24 34.10
C SER A 446 -11.18 7.63 35.58
N PRO A 447 -11.65 8.85 35.92
CA PRO A 447 -11.92 9.22 37.29
C PRO A 447 -12.87 8.24 37.99
N GLN A 448 -12.75 8.15 39.31
CA GLN A 448 -13.60 7.26 40.12
C GLN A 448 -15.09 7.60 40.00
N ASN A 449 -15.45 8.87 39.93
CA ASN A 449 -16.81 9.33 39.66
C ASN A 449 -16.73 10.39 38.56
N ASP A 450 -17.37 10.14 37.43
CA ASP A 450 -17.45 11.10 36.33
C ASP A 450 -18.80 10.95 35.64
N VAL A 451 -19.59 12.02 35.68
CA VAL A 451 -20.95 12.04 35.14
C VAL A 451 -21.08 13.24 34.21
N SER A 452 -21.43 12.99 32.95
CA SER A 452 -21.62 14.03 31.94
C SER A 452 -23.08 14.17 31.54
N ILE A 453 -23.49 15.41 31.22
CA ILE A 453 -24.74 15.67 30.49
C ILE A 453 -24.42 15.54 29.01
N ASN A 454 -24.90 14.45 28.38
CA ASN A 454 -24.67 14.15 26.98
C ASN A 454 -25.49 15.06 26.05
N MET A 455 -26.75 15.33 26.42
CA MET A 455 -27.68 16.08 25.57
C MET A 455 -28.87 16.59 26.38
N LEU A 456 -29.30 17.82 26.10
CA LEU A 456 -30.65 18.30 26.42
C LEU A 456 -31.61 17.80 25.33
N SER A 457 -32.41 16.78 25.66
CA SER A 457 -33.33 16.15 24.72
C SER A 457 -34.71 16.83 24.66
N TYR A 458 -35.02 17.67 25.64
CA TYR A 458 -36.27 18.46 25.68
C TYR A 458 -36.12 19.61 26.69
N PRO A 459 -36.66 20.83 26.41
CA PRO A 459 -37.58 21.19 25.31
C PRO A 459 -36.93 21.30 23.93
N TYR A 460 -37.75 21.18 22.88
CA TYR A 460 -37.39 21.54 21.50
C TYR A 460 -37.95 22.93 21.16
N ASP A 461 -37.34 23.62 20.20
CA ASP A 461 -37.85 24.89 19.69
C ASP A 461 -39.29 24.74 19.17
N SER A 462 -40.24 25.37 19.85
CA SER A 462 -41.67 25.28 19.51
C SER A 462 -42.45 26.49 20.04
N CYS A 463 -43.51 26.88 19.31
CA CYS A 463 -44.41 27.98 19.70
C CYS A 463 -45.36 27.65 20.86
N GLY A 464 -45.26 26.44 21.44
CA GLY A 464 -46.14 25.93 22.50
C GLY A 464 -45.47 25.74 23.87
N LEU A 465 -44.25 26.23 24.07
CA LEU A 465 -43.59 26.18 25.38
C LEU A 465 -44.30 27.11 26.37
N SER A 466 -44.43 26.66 27.61
CA SER A 466 -45.17 27.26 28.72
C SER A 466 -44.27 27.54 29.93
N ASP A 467 -44.86 28.02 31.02
CA ASP A 467 -44.20 28.16 32.32
C ASP A 467 -44.09 26.85 33.11
N HIS A 468 -44.52 25.71 32.53
CA HIS A 468 -44.50 24.37 33.14
C HIS A 468 -43.90 23.34 32.19
N GLU A 469 -42.62 23.49 31.85
CA GLU A 469 -41.90 22.54 31.00
C GLU A 469 -41.21 21.43 31.79
N LYS A 470 -41.22 20.23 31.23
CA LYS A 470 -40.32 19.16 31.69
C LYS A 470 -38.95 19.40 31.09
N ILE A 471 -37.88 19.07 31.81
CA ILE A 471 -36.52 19.06 31.26
C ILE A 471 -36.09 17.60 31.17
N THR A 472 -35.64 17.18 29.98
CA THR A 472 -35.13 15.81 29.80
C THR A 472 -33.70 15.88 29.31
N VAL A 473 -32.78 15.30 30.07
CA VAL A 473 -31.37 15.19 29.72
C VAL A 473 -30.96 13.73 29.58
N LYS A 474 -30.06 13.45 28.64
CA LYS A 474 -29.31 12.19 28.60
C LYS A 474 -28.07 12.36 29.47
N ILE A 475 -27.87 11.46 30.43
CA ILE A 475 -26.73 11.47 31.34
C ILE A 475 -25.91 10.20 31.10
N THR A 476 -24.60 10.32 31.14
CA THR A 476 -23.67 9.20 31.01
C THR A 476 -22.78 9.15 32.25
N ASN A 477 -22.61 7.97 32.85
CA ASN A 477 -21.58 7.74 33.86
C ASN A 477 -20.31 7.26 33.13
N ASN A 478 -19.32 8.14 33.03
CA ASN A 478 -18.02 7.83 32.43
C ASN A 478 -17.01 7.35 33.47
N GLY A 479 -17.34 7.43 34.76
CA GLY A 479 -16.48 7.07 35.88
C GLY A 479 -16.49 5.58 36.21
N LEU A 480 -15.52 5.14 37.01
CA LEU A 480 -15.34 3.74 37.40
C LEU A 480 -16.38 3.22 38.43
N ASN A 481 -16.92 4.10 39.27
CA ASN A 481 -17.90 3.71 40.29
C ASN A 481 -19.34 3.90 39.80
N ASP A 482 -20.24 3.06 40.31
CA ASP A 482 -21.67 3.33 40.22
C ASP A 482 -21.99 4.65 40.95
N VAL A 483 -22.52 5.61 40.20
CA VAL A 483 -22.94 6.89 40.76
C VAL A 483 -24.45 6.86 41.02
N HIS A 484 -24.84 7.22 42.24
CA HIS A 484 -26.23 7.35 42.67
C HIS A 484 -26.43 8.70 43.37
N HIS A 485 -27.67 9.22 43.35
CA HIS A 485 -28.08 10.41 44.12
C HIS A 485 -27.22 11.67 43.88
N PHE A 486 -26.91 11.98 42.62
CA PHE A 486 -26.23 13.24 42.28
C PHE A 486 -27.27 14.32 41.92
N PRO A 487 -27.06 15.57 42.37
CA PRO A 487 -27.98 16.67 42.07
C PRO A 487 -27.87 17.10 40.60
N LEU A 488 -29.02 17.32 39.96
CA LEU A 488 -29.07 17.93 38.64
C LEU A 488 -29.46 19.40 38.76
N TYR A 489 -28.70 20.26 38.09
CA TYR A 489 -28.93 21.69 38.06
C TYR A 489 -29.31 22.13 36.65
N PHE A 490 -30.32 22.99 36.54
CA PHE A 490 -30.60 23.72 35.30
C PHE A 490 -30.90 25.19 35.59
N SER A 491 -30.70 26.03 34.58
CA SER A 491 -31.02 27.45 34.60
C SER A 491 -31.64 27.87 33.27
N ILE A 492 -32.52 28.86 33.31
CA ILE A 492 -33.14 29.47 32.13
C ILE A 492 -32.57 30.89 32.00
N ASP A 493 -32.04 31.27 30.83
CA ASP A 493 -31.52 32.61 30.53
C ASP A 493 -30.52 33.17 31.57
N ASN A 494 -29.63 32.31 32.09
CA ASN A 494 -28.70 32.64 33.17
C ASN A 494 -29.37 33.12 34.48
N GLY A 495 -30.65 32.78 34.67
CA GLY A 495 -31.41 33.02 35.91
C GLY A 495 -31.07 32.03 37.02
N ASN A 496 -31.94 31.95 38.02
CA ASN A 496 -31.73 31.10 39.20
C ASN A 496 -31.55 29.62 38.84
N HIS A 497 -30.65 28.94 39.57
CA HIS A 497 -30.46 27.50 39.46
C HIS A 497 -31.57 26.74 40.16
N TYR A 498 -32.15 25.76 39.47
CA TYR A 498 -33.13 24.81 40.01
C TYR A 498 -32.43 23.47 40.26
N VAL A 499 -32.73 22.83 41.39
CA VAL A 499 -32.12 21.55 41.82
C VAL A 499 -33.18 20.46 41.88
N GLN A 500 -32.87 19.29 41.32
CA GLN A 500 -33.65 18.07 41.50
C GLN A 500 -32.87 16.99 42.24
#